data_AF-A0A0K0GID4-F1
#
_entry.id   AF-A0A0K0GID4-F1
#
_cell.length_a   1.000
_cell.length_b   1.000
_cell.length_c   1.000
_cell.angle_alpha   90.00
_cell.angle_beta   90.00
_cell.angle_gamma   90.00
#
_symmetry.space_group_name_H-M   'P 1'
#
loop_
_entity.id
_entity.type
_entity.pdbx_description
1 polymer ?
#
loop_
_entity_poly.entity_id
_entity_poly.type
_entity_poly.pdbx_seq_one_letter_code
_entity_poly.pdbx_strand_id
1 'polypeptide(L)'
;MAKIAFEDDFELIAGGQASARARAKQAPVVAVFGKRWGGELRLPQKDGAGSYFVDWVLALLDANGKLKEFVAVEVQTIDTTGNYRNGREALLTPERTNPATTAGLNWENVNKRILPQLIYKGQVLQREALCRKGLFFVCPQPVYKRIMARLGGVGGLIRYALQPASITFLAYEHEEDGIIDGATVPLKALPPHSTTVYKVQEAFNNVTLPDENVYKTAIEAALG
;
A
#
# COMPACT_ATOMS: atom_id res chain seq x y z
N MET A 1 -10.79 -5.94 -3.14
CA MET A 1 -10.08 -4.94 -3.98
C MET A 1 -10.33 -5.15 -5.46
N ALA A 2 -10.09 -6.32 -6.05
CA ALA A 2 -10.34 -6.56 -7.48
C ALA A 2 -11.76 -6.17 -7.93
N LYS A 3 -12.78 -6.50 -7.13
CA LYS A 3 -14.17 -6.06 -7.34
C LYS A 3 -14.36 -4.54 -7.38
N ILE A 4 -13.61 -3.80 -6.57
CA ILE A 4 -13.62 -2.32 -6.60
C ILE A 4 -12.93 -1.84 -7.88
N ALA A 5 -11.80 -2.46 -8.23
CA ALA A 5 -11.01 -2.09 -9.39
C ALA A 5 -11.71 -2.44 -10.71
N PHE A 6 -12.47 -3.51 -10.83
CA PHE A 6 -13.06 -3.92 -12.12
C PHE A 6 -14.59 -3.93 -12.12
N GLU A 7 -15.19 -3.43 -11.03
CA GLU A 7 -16.65 -3.27 -10.87
C GLU A 7 -17.44 -4.59 -10.97
N ASP A 8 -16.76 -5.73 -10.90
CA ASP A 8 -17.35 -7.07 -11.01
C ASP A 8 -16.48 -8.11 -10.27
N ASP A 9 -17.05 -9.27 -9.99
CA ASP A 9 -16.41 -10.36 -9.25
C ASP A 9 -15.79 -11.40 -10.19
N PHE A 10 -14.70 -10.99 -10.84
CA PHE A 10 -13.95 -11.86 -11.75
C PHE A 10 -13.07 -12.87 -11.00
N GLU A 11 -12.93 -14.06 -11.59
CA GLU A 11 -12.01 -15.09 -11.09
C GLU A 11 -10.56 -14.59 -11.10
N LEU A 12 -9.87 -14.73 -9.96
CA LEU A 12 -8.46 -14.37 -9.81
C LEU A 12 -7.57 -15.56 -10.17
N ILE A 13 -6.64 -15.37 -11.10
CA ILE A 13 -5.75 -16.42 -11.60
C ILE A 13 -4.30 -15.95 -11.58
N ALA A 14 -3.37 -16.82 -11.18
CA ALA A 14 -1.95 -16.51 -11.27
C ALA A 14 -1.54 -16.17 -12.71
N GLY A 15 -0.76 -15.09 -12.88
CA GLY A 15 -0.58 -14.43 -14.18
C GLY A 15 -0.14 -15.36 -15.32
N GLY A 16 0.74 -16.32 -15.06
CA GLY A 16 1.22 -17.28 -16.07
C GLY A 16 0.14 -18.22 -16.64
N GLN A 17 -1.01 -18.36 -15.96
CA GLN A 17 -2.10 -19.27 -16.35
C GLN A 17 -3.36 -18.51 -16.80
N ALA A 18 -3.43 -17.22 -16.54
CA ALA A 18 -4.66 -16.43 -16.69
C ALA A 18 -5.16 -16.35 -18.14
N SER A 19 -4.27 -16.17 -19.12
CA SER A 19 -4.66 -16.10 -20.54
C SER A 19 -5.21 -17.43 -21.07
N ALA A 20 -4.66 -18.57 -20.63
CA ALA A 20 -5.20 -19.88 -20.96
C ALA A 20 -6.57 -20.11 -20.29
N ARG A 21 -6.71 -19.70 -19.03
CA ARG A 21 -7.98 -19.81 -18.28
C ARG A 21 -9.10 -18.97 -18.91
N ALA A 22 -8.80 -17.74 -19.33
CA ALA A 22 -9.75 -16.85 -19.99
C ALA A 22 -10.30 -17.50 -21.27
N ARG A 23 -9.40 -18.00 -22.13
CA ARG A 23 -9.76 -18.67 -23.39
C ARG A 23 -10.54 -19.96 -23.17
N ALA A 24 -10.14 -20.78 -22.20
CA ALA A 24 -10.84 -22.02 -21.88
C ALA A 24 -12.26 -21.79 -21.37
N LYS A 25 -12.47 -20.71 -20.60
CA LYS A 25 -13.80 -20.33 -20.09
C LYS A 25 -14.62 -19.49 -21.06
N GLN A 26 -13.99 -18.91 -22.08
CA GLN A 26 -14.57 -17.86 -22.93
C GLN A 26 -15.19 -16.72 -22.09
N ALA A 27 -14.54 -16.37 -20.99
CA ALA A 27 -15.01 -15.35 -20.05
C ALA A 27 -13.85 -14.51 -19.51
N PRO A 28 -14.09 -13.24 -19.14
CA PRO A 28 -13.07 -12.41 -18.52
C PRO A 28 -12.56 -12.98 -17.19
N VAL A 29 -11.27 -12.79 -16.92
CA VAL A 29 -10.61 -13.18 -15.66
C VAL A 29 -9.59 -12.12 -15.27
N VAL A 30 -9.21 -12.10 -14.00
CA VAL A 30 -8.15 -11.20 -13.51
C VAL A 30 -6.86 -11.99 -13.32
N ALA A 31 -5.86 -11.65 -14.11
CA ALA A 31 -4.49 -12.10 -13.93
C ALA A 31 -3.85 -11.36 -12.75
N VAL A 32 -3.35 -12.11 -11.78
CA VAL A 32 -2.63 -11.58 -10.60
C VAL A 32 -1.15 -11.84 -10.79
N PHE A 33 -0.36 -10.78 -10.74
CA PHE A 33 1.09 -10.82 -10.68
C PHE A 33 1.55 -10.29 -9.34
N GLY A 34 2.46 -10.99 -8.66
CA GLY A 34 3.09 -10.56 -7.43
C GLY A 34 3.68 -11.72 -6.67
N LYS A 35 4.17 -11.44 -5.45
CA LYS A 35 4.82 -12.47 -4.63
C LYS A 35 3.86 -13.65 -4.39
N ARG A 36 4.34 -14.87 -4.71
CA ARG A 36 3.58 -16.15 -4.69
C ARG A 36 2.47 -16.30 -5.75
N TRP A 37 2.29 -15.34 -6.66
CA TRP A 37 1.31 -15.37 -7.76
C TRP A 37 1.99 -15.07 -9.11
N GLY A 38 2.91 -15.94 -9.55
CA GLY A 38 3.59 -15.77 -10.84
C GLY A 38 4.74 -14.75 -10.87
N GLY A 39 5.08 -14.14 -9.72
CA GLY A 39 6.21 -13.23 -9.58
C GLY A 39 5.83 -11.76 -9.74
N GLU A 40 6.65 -10.89 -9.17
CA GLU A 40 6.51 -9.43 -9.30
C GLU A 40 6.89 -8.98 -10.71
N LEU A 41 6.06 -8.12 -11.31
CA LEU A 41 6.36 -7.54 -12.62
C LEU A 41 7.37 -6.39 -12.46
N ARG A 42 8.48 -6.49 -13.20
CA ARG A 42 9.45 -5.41 -13.34
C ARG A 42 9.00 -4.48 -14.45
N LEU A 43 8.89 -3.19 -14.16
CA LEU A 43 8.65 -2.21 -15.20
C LEU A 43 9.97 -1.85 -15.90
N PRO A 44 9.96 -1.66 -17.24
CA PRO A 44 11.15 -1.41 -18.03
C PRO A 44 11.85 -0.09 -17.64
N GLN A 45 13.17 -0.08 -17.75
CA GLN A 45 14.05 0.99 -17.29
C GLN A 45 13.90 2.26 -18.14
N LYS A 46 14.01 3.42 -17.51
CA LYS A 46 14.38 4.67 -18.19
C LYS A 46 15.87 4.90 -17.91
N ASP A 47 16.69 4.92 -18.96
CA ASP A 47 18.08 5.39 -18.94
C ASP A 47 19.02 4.75 -17.88
N GLY A 48 18.90 3.44 -17.65
CA GLY A 48 19.86 2.65 -16.85
C GLY A 48 19.88 2.92 -15.34
N ALA A 49 19.07 3.84 -14.82
CA ALA A 49 18.99 4.17 -13.40
C ALA A 49 17.62 3.79 -12.80
N GLY A 50 17.57 2.62 -12.15
CA GLY A 50 16.47 2.19 -11.29
C GLY A 50 15.48 1.23 -11.95
N SER A 51 15.38 0.02 -11.40
CA SER A 51 14.26 -0.89 -11.64
C SER A 51 13.09 -0.50 -10.74
N TYR A 52 11.95 -0.17 -11.35
CA TYR A 52 10.72 0.13 -10.63
C TYR A 52 9.87 -1.14 -10.49
N PHE A 53 9.41 -1.41 -9.26
CA PHE A 53 8.62 -2.58 -8.90
C PHE A 53 7.30 -2.12 -8.30
N VAL A 54 6.25 -2.87 -8.63
CA VAL A 54 4.96 -2.82 -7.95
C VAL A 54 4.78 -4.16 -7.26
N ASP A 55 4.30 -4.17 -6.01
CA ASP A 55 4.18 -5.41 -5.24
C ASP A 55 3.21 -6.40 -5.90
N TRP A 56 2.04 -5.90 -6.35
CA TRP A 56 1.11 -6.66 -7.18
C TRP A 56 0.55 -5.85 -8.35
N VAL A 57 0.29 -6.54 -9.46
CA VAL A 57 -0.48 -6.02 -10.59
C VAL A 57 -1.68 -6.92 -10.79
N LEU A 58 -2.85 -6.30 -10.88
CA LEU A 58 -4.07 -6.99 -11.31
C LEU A 58 -4.41 -6.58 -12.73
N ALA A 59 -4.48 -7.53 -13.64
CA ALA A 59 -4.73 -7.32 -15.06
C ALA A 59 -6.03 -8.01 -15.48
N LEU A 60 -7.03 -7.22 -15.88
CA LEU A 60 -8.27 -7.76 -16.43
C LEU A 60 -8.03 -8.23 -17.86
N LEU A 61 -8.26 -9.53 -18.09
CA LEU A 61 -8.21 -10.14 -19.41
C LEU A 61 -9.63 -10.30 -19.97
N ASP A 62 -9.79 -10.10 -21.28
CA ASP A 62 -11.01 -10.45 -21.99
C ASP A 62 -11.14 -11.97 -22.19
N ALA A 63 -12.27 -12.43 -22.76
CA ALA A 63 -12.53 -13.84 -23.06
C ALA A 63 -11.50 -14.47 -24.03
N ASN A 64 -10.75 -13.67 -24.78
CA ASN A 64 -9.69 -14.13 -25.67
C ASN A 64 -8.32 -14.20 -24.97
N GLY A 65 -8.26 -13.84 -23.68
CA GLY A 65 -7.03 -13.77 -22.91
C GLY A 65 -6.15 -12.56 -23.24
N LYS A 66 -6.73 -11.49 -23.81
CA LYS A 66 -6.04 -10.21 -24.08
C LYS A 66 -6.26 -9.22 -22.95
N LEU A 67 -5.23 -8.44 -22.65
CA LEU A 67 -5.27 -7.40 -21.63
C LEU A 67 -6.24 -6.27 -22.01
N LYS A 68 -7.23 -6.00 -21.15
CA LYS A 68 -8.22 -4.93 -21.33
C LYS A 68 -7.86 -3.69 -20.51
N GLU A 69 -7.48 -3.90 -19.25
CA GLU A 69 -7.05 -2.85 -18.31
C GLU A 69 -6.29 -3.49 -17.15
N PHE A 70 -5.53 -2.69 -16.41
CA PHE A 70 -4.87 -3.16 -15.20
C PHE A 70 -4.85 -2.09 -14.11
N VAL A 71 -4.59 -2.52 -12.89
CA VAL A 71 -4.32 -1.67 -11.74
C VAL A 71 -3.07 -2.16 -11.02
N ALA A 72 -2.36 -1.23 -10.40
CA ALA A 72 -1.19 -1.52 -9.57
C ALA A 72 -1.60 -1.50 -8.10
N VAL A 73 -0.95 -2.35 -7.29
CA VAL A 73 -1.27 -2.52 -5.88
C VAL A 73 0.03 -2.53 -5.08
N GLU A 74 0.03 -1.68 -4.07
CA GLU A 74 1.11 -1.54 -3.09
C GLU A 74 0.58 -1.95 -1.74
N VAL A 75 1.27 -2.86 -1.06
CA VAL A 75 0.88 -3.28 0.29
C VAL A 75 1.99 -2.89 1.23
N GLN A 76 1.66 -2.03 2.20
CA GLN A 76 2.63 -1.54 3.14
C GLN A 76 2.13 -1.71 4.56
N THR A 77 2.93 -2.42 5.34
CA THR A 77 2.80 -2.52 6.79
C THR A 77 3.74 -1.51 7.45
N ILE A 78 4.06 -1.70 8.73
CA ILE A 78 4.93 -0.80 9.48
C ILE A 78 6.19 -1.54 9.90
N ASP A 79 7.34 -0.90 9.66
CA ASP A 79 8.61 -1.36 10.20
C ASP A 79 8.70 -1.04 11.68
N THR A 80 9.49 -1.82 12.41
CA THR A 80 9.80 -1.55 13.81
C THR A 80 11.09 -0.74 13.96
N THR A 81 11.17 0.12 14.96
CA THR A 81 12.44 0.61 15.52
C THR A 81 12.88 -0.31 16.65
N GLY A 82 14.12 -0.15 17.14
CA GLY A 82 14.62 -0.94 18.26
C GLY A 82 14.75 -2.43 17.92
N ASN A 83 14.55 -3.30 18.91
CA ASN A 83 14.74 -4.74 18.76
C ASN A 83 13.72 -5.54 19.59
N TYR A 84 13.16 -6.59 19.00
CA TYR A 84 12.25 -7.55 19.65
C TYR A 84 12.87 -8.94 19.85
N ARG A 85 14.19 -9.10 19.62
CA ARG A 85 14.89 -10.39 19.73
C ARG A 85 14.71 -11.05 21.09
N ASN A 86 14.81 -10.28 22.18
CA ASN A 86 14.64 -10.80 23.54
C ASN A 86 13.22 -11.38 23.74
N GLY A 87 12.19 -10.71 23.23
CA GLY A 87 10.81 -11.21 23.26
C GLY A 87 10.67 -12.52 22.48
N ARG A 88 11.28 -12.61 21.29
CA ARG A 88 11.28 -13.87 20.51
C ARG A 88 12.00 -15.00 21.25
N GLU A 89 13.20 -14.75 21.78
CA GLU A 89 13.99 -15.75 22.49
C GLU A 89 13.25 -16.27 23.73
N ALA A 90 12.61 -15.37 24.48
CA ALA A 90 11.82 -15.69 25.65
C ALA A 90 10.58 -16.55 25.34
N LEU A 91 9.93 -16.34 24.18
CA LEU A 91 8.82 -17.16 23.71
C LEU A 91 9.24 -18.56 23.24
N LEU A 92 10.53 -18.75 22.92
CA LEU A 92 11.08 -20.04 22.50
C LEU A 92 11.52 -20.91 23.71
N THR A 93 11.60 -20.35 24.91
CA THR A 93 11.88 -21.13 26.11
C THR A 93 10.63 -21.93 26.56
N PRO A 94 10.79 -23.01 27.33
CA PRO A 94 9.65 -23.77 27.87
C PRO A 94 8.66 -22.92 28.67
N GLU A 95 9.16 -21.87 29.34
CA GLU A 95 8.38 -20.96 30.17
C GLU A 95 7.57 -19.94 29.35
N ARG A 96 7.90 -19.74 28.07
CA ARG A 96 7.21 -18.85 27.12
C ARG A 96 6.91 -17.47 27.68
N THR A 97 7.94 -16.80 28.19
CA THR A 97 7.78 -15.48 28.80
C THR A 97 7.69 -14.37 27.74
N ASN A 98 7.05 -13.24 28.08
CA ASN A 98 6.91 -12.09 27.17
C ASN A 98 7.52 -10.82 27.82
N PRO A 99 8.86 -10.71 27.88
CA PRO A 99 9.52 -9.56 28.45
C PRO A 99 9.27 -8.30 27.61
N ALA A 100 9.30 -7.14 28.26
CA ALA A 100 9.26 -5.87 27.54
C ALA A 100 10.41 -5.80 26.51
N THR A 101 10.06 -5.41 25.28
CA THR A 101 11.03 -5.19 24.20
C THR A 101 11.26 -3.70 23.99
N THR A 102 12.36 -3.34 23.35
CA THR A 102 12.60 -1.95 22.93
C THR A 102 11.99 -1.66 21.56
N ALA A 103 11.25 -2.61 20.99
CA ALA A 103 10.66 -2.45 19.67
C ALA A 103 9.55 -1.41 19.69
N GLY A 104 9.70 -0.38 18.86
CA GLY A 104 8.70 0.64 18.62
C GLY A 104 8.21 0.60 17.18
N LEU A 105 7.17 1.38 16.87
CA LEU A 105 6.69 1.54 15.50
C LEU A 105 7.48 2.65 14.79
N ASN A 106 8.04 2.36 13.61
CA ASN A 106 8.83 3.31 12.83
C ASN A 106 7.95 4.26 12.02
N TRP A 107 7.26 5.16 12.72
CA TRP A 107 6.41 6.19 12.11
C TRP A 107 7.17 7.16 11.21
N GLU A 108 8.48 7.32 11.42
CA GLU A 108 9.31 8.21 10.61
C GLU A 108 9.53 7.63 9.21
N ASN A 109 9.76 6.32 9.08
CA ASN A 109 9.88 5.67 7.78
C ASN A 109 8.57 5.74 6.97
N VAL A 110 7.42 5.63 7.65
CA VAL A 110 6.10 5.84 7.04
C VAL A 110 6.02 7.20 6.34
N ASN A 111 6.52 8.25 6.99
CA ASN A 111 6.48 9.61 6.46
C ASN A 111 7.56 9.90 5.40
N LYS A 112 8.77 9.35 5.55
CA LYS A 112 9.90 9.63 4.65
C LYS A 112 9.88 8.82 3.36
N ARG A 113 9.39 7.58 3.41
CA ARG A 113 9.54 6.63 2.29
C ARG A 113 8.22 6.33 1.58
N ILE A 114 7.14 6.10 2.31
CA ILE A 114 5.88 5.62 1.70
C ILE A 114 5.28 6.69 0.79
N LEU A 115 5.10 7.93 1.28
CA LEU A 115 4.44 8.99 0.51
C LEU A 115 5.18 9.37 -0.78
N PRO A 116 6.50 9.62 -0.77
CA PRO A 116 7.25 9.86 -2.00
C PRO A 116 7.17 8.69 -2.98
N GLN A 117 7.22 7.45 -2.48
CA GLN A 117 7.03 6.28 -3.33
C GLN A 117 5.65 6.30 -3.99
N LEU A 118 4.56 6.43 -3.24
CA LEU A 118 3.20 6.44 -3.79
C LEU A 118 2.99 7.52 -4.84
N ILE A 119 3.52 8.72 -4.61
CA ILE A 119 3.45 9.83 -5.58
C ILE A 119 4.19 9.45 -6.88
N TYR A 120 5.44 8.97 -6.76
CA TYR A 120 6.23 8.55 -7.92
C TYR A 120 5.56 7.39 -8.68
N LYS A 121 5.11 6.36 -7.96
CA LYS A 121 4.39 5.19 -8.49
C LYS A 121 3.17 5.63 -9.29
N GLY A 122 2.35 6.52 -8.71
CA GLY A 122 1.15 7.05 -9.32
C GLY A 122 1.42 7.88 -10.58
N GLN A 123 2.48 8.70 -10.59
CA GLN A 123 2.90 9.48 -11.78
C GLN A 123 3.37 8.58 -12.93
N VAL A 124 4.09 7.50 -12.62
CA VAL A 124 4.50 6.52 -13.63
C VAL A 124 3.27 5.85 -14.26
N LEU A 125 2.35 5.37 -13.41
CA LEU A 125 1.13 4.67 -13.83
C LEU A 125 0.17 5.55 -14.63
N GLN A 126 0.18 6.86 -14.41
CA GLN A 126 -0.60 7.80 -15.20
C GLN A 126 -0.27 7.76 -16.70
N ARG A 127 0.97 7.38 -17.06
CA ARG A 127 1.42 7.33 -18.45
C ARG A 127 0.97 6.06 -19.17
N GLU A 128 0.44 5.09 -18.44
CA GLU A 128 0.01 3.80 -18.97
C GLU A 128 -1.43 3.87 -19.48
N ALA A 129 -1.63 3.65 -20.79
CA ALA A 129 -2.95 3.78 -21.42
C ALA A 129 -4.00 2.80 -20.89
N LEU A 130 -3.55 1.66 -20.34
CA LEU A 130 -4.40 0.61 -19.79
C LEU A 130 -4.54 0.69 -18.26
N CYS A 131 -3.84 1.61 -17.59
CA CYS A 131 -3.98 1.85 -16.14
C CYS A 131 -5.06 2.90 -15.86
N ARG A 132 -6.32 2.49 -15.96
CA ARG A 132 -7.45 3.42 -15.98
C ARG A 132 -7.92 3.89 -14.60
N LYS A 133 -7.49 3.20 -13.54
CA LYS A 133 -7.97 3.45 -12.15
C LYS A 133 -6.82 3.70 -11.17
N GLY A 134 -5.60 3.80 -11.69
CA GLY A 134 -4.41 4.21 -10.95
C GLY A 134 -3.89 3.14 -9.97
N LEU A 135 -3.42 3.62 -8.83
CA LEU A 135 -2.72 2.85 -7.80
C LEU A 135 -3.65 2.55 -6.63
N PHE A 136 -3.63 1.31 -6.15
CA PHE A 136 -4.27 0.90 -4.90
C PHE A 136 -3.20 0.75 -3.83
N PHE A 137 -3.40 1.42 -2.69
CA PHE A 137 -2.51 1.33 -1.55
C PHE A 137 -3.22 0.66 -0.38
N VAL A 138 -2.74 -0.52 0.01
CA VAL A 138 -3.33 -1.33 1.08
C VAL A 138 -2.46 -1.24 2.33
N CYS A 139 -3.05 -0.85 3.46
CA CYS A 139 -2.32 -0.71 4.71
C CYS A 139 -3.20 -0.92 5.95
N PRO A 140 -2.61 -1.24 7.13
CA PRO A 140 -3.36 -1.27 8.39
C PRO A 140 -3.98 0.11 8.71
N GLN A 141 -5.13 0.12 9.38
CA GLN A 141 -5.80 1.36 9.78
C GLN A 141 -4.89 2.36 10.56
N PRO A 142 -4.00 1.95 11.48
CA PRO A 142 -3.10 2.89 12.14
C PRO A 142 -2.16 3.62 11.16
N VAL A 143 -1.65 2.92 10.14
CA VAL A 143 -0.81 3.51 9.09
C VAL A 143 -1.62 4.48 8.24
N TYR A 144 -2.83 4.08 7.84
CA TYR A 144 -3.76 4.95 7.13
C TYR A 144 -4.06 6.25 7.89
N LYS A 145 -4.43 6.15 9.18
CA LYS A 145 -4.72 7.31 10.04
C LYS A 145 -3.52 8.26 10.11
N ARG A 146 -2.30 7.72 10.22
CA ARG A 146 -1.06 8.53 10.24
C ARG A 146 -0.81 9.24 8.92
N ILE A 147 -0.97 8.54 7.80
CA ILE A 147 -0.85 9.12 6.45
C ILE A 147 -1.88 10.23 6.25
N MET A 148 -3.14 9.98 6.58
CA MET A 148 -4.21 10.97 6.42
C MET A 148 -3.97 12.20 7.30
N ALA A 149 -3.55 12.02 8.56
CA ALA A 149 -3.19 13.13 9.43
C ALA A 149 -2.05 13.98 8.85
N ARG A 150 -1.08 13.34 8.18
CA ARG A 150 0.03 14.05 7.52
C ARG A 150 -0.43 14.84 6.28
N LEU A 151 -1.39 14.33 5.53
CA LEU A 151 -1.91 14.93 4.31
C LEU A 151 -3.04 15.95 4.57
N GLY A 152 -3.03 16.61 5.74
CA GLY A 152 -4.03 17.63 6.10
C GLY A 152 -5.36 17.08 6.64
N GLY A 153 -5.41 15.81 7.04
CA GLY A 153 -6.59 15.16 7.59
C GLY A 153 -7.64 14.77 6.54
N VAL A 154 -8.78 14.23 7.00
CA VAL A 154 -9.87 13.74 6.13
C VAL A 154 -10.49 14.85 5.28
N GLY A 155 -10.40 16.11 5.73
CA GLY A 155 -10.82 17.29 4.96
C GLY A 155 -9.79 17.81 3.97
N GLY A 156 -8.51 17.46 4.12
CA GLY A 156 -7.42 17.89 3.23
C GLY A 156 -7.36 17.12 1.90
N LEU A 157 -7.87 15.89 1.88
CA LEU A 157 -7.95 15.05 0.69
C LEU A 157 -9.39 14.88 0.23
N ILE A 158 -9.76 15.70 -0.75
CA ILE A 158 -11.04 15.58 -1.45
C ILE A 158 -11.11 14.20 -2.13
N ARG A 159 -12.28 13.56 -2.00
CA ARG A 159 -12.55 12.27 -2.65
C ARG A 159 -12.80 12.48 -4.14
N TYR A 160 -12.11 11.70 -4.96
CA TYR A 160 -12.32 11.63 -6.40
C TYR A 160 -12.72 10.23 -6.82
N ALA A 161 -13.53 10.13 -7.88
CA ALA A 161 -13.82 8.85 -8.52
C ALA A 161 -12.53 8.18 -9.02
N LEU A 162 -12.59 6.86 -9.26
CA LEU A 162 -11.48 6.13 -9.86
C LEU A 162 -11.24 6.67 -11.27
N GLN A 163 -10.01 7.12 -11.50
CA GLN A 163 -9.55 7.68 -12.77
C GLN A 163 -8.05 7.42 -12.97
N PRO A 164 -7.48 7.67 -14.16
CA PRO A 164 -6.04 7.67 -14.34
C PRO A 164 -5.38 8.64 -13.34
N ALA A 165 -4.19 8.28 -12.83
CA ALA A 165 -3.50 9.03 -11.77
C ALA A 165 -4.26 9.13 -10.43
N SER A 166 -5.13 8.18 -10.12
CA SER A 166 -5.72 8.06 -8.78
C SER A 166 -4.83 7.27 -7.83
N ILE A 167 -4.91 7.58 -6.54
CA ILE A 167 -4.45 6.72 -5.44
C ILE A 167 -5.68 6.36 -4.62
N THR A 168 -5.97 5.06 -4.53
CA THR A 168 -7.05 4.50 -3.72
C THR A 168 -6.48 3.83 -2.48
N PHE A 169 -6.72 4.46 -1.33
CA PHE A 169 -6.34 3.93 -0.02
C PHE A 169 -7.37 2.89 0.43
N LEU A 170 -6.89 1.68 0.71
CA LEU A 170 -7.62 0.56 1.27
C LEU A 170 -7.06 0.22 2.63
N ALA A 171 -7.64 0.81 3.67
CA ALA A 171 -7.29 0.49 5.04
C ALA A 171 -7.96 -0.83 5.48
N TYR A 172 -7.29 -1.59 6.34
CA TYR A 172 -7.88 -2.77 6.98
C TYR A 172 -7.65 -2.80 8.48
N GLU A 173 -8.54 -3.50 9.15
CA GLU A 173 -8.45 -3.93 10.55
C GLU A 173 -8.41 -5.46 10.59
N HIS A 174 -8.15 -6.03 11.77
CA HIS A 174 -8.36 -7.45 12.00
C HIS A 174 -9.76 -7.64 12.61
N GLU A 175 -10.43 -8.73 12.25
CA GLU A 175 -11.69 -9.08 12.93
C GLU A 175 -11.41 -9.36 14.41
N GLU A 176 -12.13 -8.68 15.30
CA GLU A 176 -11.93 -8.80 16.75
C GLU A 176 -12.79 -9.93 17.35
N ASP A 177 -13.87 -10.31 16.66
CA ASP A 177 -14.80 -11.35 17.09
C ASP A 177 -14.34 -12.75 16.65
N GLY A 178 -14.44 -13.72 17.56
CA GLY A 178 -14.20 -15.13 17.24
C GLY A 178 -12.72 -15.48 16.97
N ILE A 179 -11.78 -14.76 17.59
CA ILE A 179 -10.35 -15.10 17.52
C ILE A 179 -10.11 -16.46 18.16
N ILE A 180 -9.50 -17.36 17.38
CA ILE A 180 -9.11 -18.71 17.82
C ILE A 180 -7.60 -18.75 17.94
N ASP A 181 -7.09 -19.15 19.10
CA ASP A 181 -5.65 -19.31 19.34
C ASP A 181 -5.02 -20.25 18.31
N GLY A 182 -3.90 -19.80 17.72
CA GLY A 182 -3.17 -20.53 16.69
C GLY A 182 -3.76 -20.42 15.28
N ALA A 183 -4.91 -19.78 15.09
CA ALA A 183 -5.47 -19.48 13.77
C ALA A 183 -5.11 -18.06 13.31
N THR A 184 -5.06 -17.85 11.99
CA THR A 184 -4.92 -16.50 11.42
C THR A 184 -6.22 -15.72 11.60
N VAL A 185 -6.11 -14.47 12.05
CA VAL A 185 -7.26 -13.57 12.16
C VAL A 185 -7.61 -12.98 10.79
N PRO A 186 -8.88 -13.05 10.34
CA PRO A 186 -9.29 -12.45 9.07
C PRO A 186 -9.11 -10.93 9.03
N LEU A 187 -8.94 -10.39 7.83
CA LEU A 187 -8.86 -8.94 7.61
C LEU A 187 -10.25 -8.38 7.32
N LYS A 188 -10.58 -7.28 8.01
CA LYS A 188 -11.77 -6.47 7.77
C LYS A 188 -11.41 -5.24 6.96
N ALA A 189 -11.94 -5.13 5.75
CA ALA A 189 -11.69 -3.97 4.90
C ALA A 189 -12.51 -2.76 5.37
N LEU A 190 -11.87 -1.60 5.48
CA LEU A 190 -12.54 -0.32 5.72
C LEU A 190 -12.97 0.33 4.41
N PRO A 191 -13.91 1.30 4.45
CA PRO A 191 -14.35 2.00 3.26
C PRO A 191 -13.19 2.63 2.47
N PRO A 192 -13.15 2.47 1.13
CA PRO A 192 -12.06 3.00 0.32
C PRO A 192 -12.05 4.52 0.30
N HIS A 193 -10.86 5.12 0.34
CA HIS A 193 -10.68 6.56 0.10
C HIS A 193 -9.85 6.75 -1.17
N SER A 194 -10.46 7.28 -2.23
CA SER A 194 -9.80 7.54 -3.51
C SER A 194 -9.59 9.04 -3.71
N THR A 195 -8.41 9.42 -4.19
CA THR A 195 -8.03 10.79 -4.51
C THR A 195 -7.02 10.80 -5.66
N THR A 196 -6.54 11.96 -6.09
CA THR A 196 -5.55 12.05 -7.17
C THR A 196 -4.12 12.12 -6.64
N VAL A 197 -3.17 11.64 -7.43
CA VAL A 197 -1.73 11.76 -7.15
C VAL A 197 -1.33 13.22 -6.93
N TYR A 198 -1.92 14.15 -7.70
CA TYR A 198 -1.65 15.57 -7.57
C TYR A 198 -2.11 16.14 -6.23
N LYS A 199 -3.28 15.72 -5.73
CA LYS A 199 -3.78 16.16 -4.43
C LYS A 199 -2.94 15.62 -3.27
N VAL A 200 -2.50 14.36 -3.39
CA VAL A 200 -1.54 13.78 -2.43
C VAL A 200 -0.22 14.55 -2.46
N GLN A 201 0.29 14.90 -3.64
CA GLN A 201 1.51 15.69 -3.79
C GLN A 201 1.38 17.11 -3.23
N GLU A 202 0.28 17.80 -3.53
CA GLU A 202 -0.04 19.13 -3.00
C GLU A 202 -0.10 19.11 -1.46
N ALA A 203 -0.86 18.16 -0.90
CA ALA A 203 -0.97 17.99 0.55
C ALA A 203 0.36 17.59 1.21
N PHE A 204 1.19 16.79 0.53
CA PHE A 204 2.51 16.40 1.01
C PHE A 204 3.49 17.58 1.03
N ASN A 205 3.38 18.51 0.08
CA ASN A 205 4.24 19.69 -0.02
C ASN A 205 3.80 20.84 0.89
N ASN A 206 2.49 20.96 1.18
CA ASN A 206 1.91 22.01 2.02
C ASN A 206 2.15 21.78 3.53
N VAL A 207 3.35 21.37 3.91
CA VAL A 207 3.74 21.17 5.30
C VAL A 207 3.82 22.51 6.00
N THR A 208 3.06 22.68 7.08
CA THR A 208 3.23 23.81 8.00
C THR A 208 4.66 23.80 8.54
N LEU A 209 5.44 24.82 8.20
CA LEU A 209 6.77 25.00 8.76
C LEU A 209 6.64 25.33 10.25
N PRO A 210 7.53 24.79 11.10
CA PRO A 210 7.59 25.24 12.49
C PRO A 210 7.94 26.73 12.56
N ASP A 211 7.66 27.36 13.69
CA ASP A 211 8.01 28.77 13.91
C ASP A 211 9.51 29.04 13.65
N GLU A 212 9.83 30.29 13.35
CA GLU A 212 11.22 30.70 13.19
C GLU A 212 12.01 30.38 14.48
N ASN A 213 13.28 30.01 14.35
CA ASN A 213 14.20 29.81 15.47
C ASN A 213 13.89 28.61 16.39
N VAL A 214 12.99 27.69 16.04
CA VAL A 214 12.73 26.48 16.85
C VAL A 214 14.01 25.68 17.16
N TYR A 215 14.95 25.57 16.21
CA TYR A 215 16.25 24.94 16.47
C TYR A 215 17.12 25.76 17.41
N LYS A 216 17.15 27.09 17.26
CA LYS A 216 17.91 27.98 18.15
C LYS A 216 17.40 27.86 19.58
N THR A 217 16.09 27.95 19.80
CA THR A 217 15.48 27.80 21.12
C THR A 217 15.75 26.43 21.72
N ALA A 218 15.68 25.35 20.92
CA ALA A 218 16.02 24.01 21.39
C ALA A 218 17.51 23.87 21.76
N ILE A 219 18.40 24.50 20.99
CA ILE A 219 19.85 24.54 21.27
C ILE A 219 20.13 25.35 22.54
N GLU A 220 19.55 26.53 22.68
CA GLU A 220 19.69 27.39 23.87
C GLU A 220 19.19 26.66 25.12
N ALA A 221 18.03 26.01 25.06
CA ALA A 221 17.51 25.20 26.16
C ALA A 221 18.41 23.99 26.52
N ALA A 222 19.09 23.40 25.53
CA ALA A 222 20.01 22.29 25.76
C ALA A 222 21.38 22.72 26.31
N LEU A 223 21.76 24.00 26.10
CA LEU A 223 23.04 24.55 26.55
C LEU A 223 22.98 25.14 27.97
N GLY A 224 21.79 25.44 28.50
CA GLY A 224 21.58 25.96 29.86
C GLY A 224 21.28 27.44 29.90
#